data_AF-A0A659QYT5-F1
#
_entry.id   AF-A0A659QYT5-F1
#
_cell.length_a   1.000
_cell.length_b   1.000
_cell.length_c   1.000
_cell.angle_alpha   90.00
_cell.angle_beta   90.00
_cell.angle_gamma   90.00
#
_symmetry.space_group_name_H-M   'P 1'
#
loop_
_entity.id
_entity.type
_entity.pdbx_description
1 polymer ?
#
loop_
_entity_poly.entity_id
_entity_poly.type
_entity_poly.pdbx_seq_one_letter_code
_entity_poly.pdbx_strand_id
1 'polypeptide(L)'
;RDTAWIESAHEPPRREPPAPALKGIAVINPTPVPLSEEERDDLLDYAAWRVNGIRCSLDPLRRETQVSALTDDKALLIVNCEAGAYNTIDLAWVVSRKKTLASRAVRLRLPFNRGVESNDMELMNAFFDEKTRELVTLAKGRGLTDCGIQTRWRYDGDRFRLVRYAEEPSCDNWHGPDAWPTLWITR
;
A
#
# COMPACT_ATOMS: atom_id res chain seq x y z
N ARG A 1 -10.60 -65.55 16.44
CA ARG A 1 -11.56 -64.45 16.18
C ARG A 1 -10.97 -63.24 16.87
N ASP A 2 -10.18 -62.49 16.10
CA ASP A 2 -9.43 -61.32 16.54
C ASP A 2 -10.34 -60.09 16.55
N THR A 3 -10.30 -59.32 17.63
CA THR A 3 -10.72 -57.92 17.62
C THR A 3 -9.60 -57.12 18.29
N ALA A 4 -8.66 -56.64 17.47
CA ALA A 4 -7.70 -55.64 17.89
C ALA A 4 -8.36 -54.27 17.74
N TRP A 5 -8.46 -53.53 18.84
CA TRP A 5 -8.80 -52.12 18.83
C TRP A 5 -7.57 -51.33 18.40
N ILE A 6 -7.69 -50.52 17.34
CA ILE A 6 -6.66 -49.55 16.96
C ILE A 6 -7.07 -48.22 17.61
N GLU A 7 -6.35 -47.80 18.64
CA GLU A 7 -6.41 -46.42 19.12
C GLU A 7 -5.66 -45.54 18.12
N SER A 8 -6.40 -44.70 17.38
CA SER A 8 -5.81 -43.60 16.63
C SER A 8 -5.26 -42.58 17.62
N ALA A 9 -3.94 -42.55 17.79
CA ALA A 9 -3.27 -41.50 18.53
C ALA A 9 -3.66 -40.14 17.95
N HIS A 10 -4.30 -39.31 18.77
CA HIS A 10 -4.68 -37.96 18.43
C HIS A 10 -3.41 -37.11 18.31
N GLU A 11 -3.00 -36.81 17.08
CA GLU A 11 -1.88 -35.89 16.83
C GLU A 11 -2.26 -34.53 17.43
N PRO A 12 -1.46 -33.96 18.36
CA PRO A 12 -1.82 -32.70 18.99
C PRO A 12 -1.85 -31.59 17.94
N PRO A 13 -2.78 -30.61 18.06
CA PRO A 13 -2.84 -29.50 17.13
C PRO A 13 -1.47 -28.82 17.06
N ARG A 14 -0.96 -28.70 15.83
CA ARG A 14 0.32 -28.08 15.52
C ARG A 14 0.36 -26.69 16.18
N ARG A 15 1.23 -26.51 17.17
CA ARG A 15 1.46 -25.20 17.79
C ARG A 15 1.97 -24.26 16.70
N GLU A 16 1.16 -23.26 16.38
CA GLU A 16 1.61 -22.14 15.57
C GLU A 16 2.81 -21.49 16.27
N PRO A 17 3.91 -21.20 15.55
CA PRO A 17 5.01 -20.46 16.13
C PRO A 17 4.50 -19.06 16.55
N PRO A 18 4.91 -18.55 17.72
CA PRO A 18 4.49 -17.24 18.17
C PRO A 18 4.90 -16.18 17.14
N ALA A 19 3.98 -15.26 16.84
CA ALA A 19 4.24 -14.16 15.92
C ALA A 19 5.55 -13.43 16.29
N PRO A 20 6.44 -13.12 15.33
CA PRO A 20 7.70 -12.46 15.60
C PRO A 20 7.52 -11.15 16.36
N ALA A 21 8.44 -10.85 17.28
CA ALA A 21 8.44 -9.61 18.04
C ALA A 21 8.56 -8.39 17.09
N LEU A 22 7.59 -7.48 17.21
CA LEU A 22 7.46 -6.28 16.40
C LEU A 22 8.64 -5.32 16.64
N LYS A 23 9.35 -4.92 15.58
CA LYS A 23 10.33 -3.83 15.66
C LYS A 23 9.59 -2.49 15.66
N GLY A 24 9.83 -1.68 16.70
CA GLY A 24 9.17 -0.38 16.89
C GLY A 24 9.74 0.72 16.01
N ILE A 25 8.86 1.39 15.28
CA ILE A 25 8.99 2.70 14.65
C ILE A 25 7.78 3.54 15.12
N ALA A 26 7.74 3.86 16.41
CA ALA A 26 6.75 4.81 16.92
C ALA A 26 7.21 6.24 16.63
N VAL A 27 6.93 6.72 15.41
CA VAL A 27 6.76 8.16 15.17
C VAL A 27 5.29 8.35 14.80
N ILE A 28 4.47 8.66 15.81
CA ILE A 28 3.12 9.17 15.56
C ILE A 28 3.32 10.59 15.05
N ASN A 29 3.36 10.76 13.74
CA ASN A 29 3.27 12.09 13.16
C ASN A 29 1.90 12.67 13.56
N PRO A 30 1.84 13.89 14.13
CA PRO A 30 0.56 14.51 14.45
C PRO A 30 -0.30 14.58 13.18
N THR A 31 -1.62 14.46 13.34
CA THR A 31 -2.57 14.66 12.24
C THR A 31 -2.29 16.03 11.62
N PRO A 32 -1.98 16.11 10.32
CA PRO A 32 -1.63 17.38 9.72
C PRO A 32 -2.85 18.30 9.65
N VAL A 33 -2.57 19.59 9.58
CA VAL A 33 -3.59 20.57 9.22
C VAL A 33 -4.16 20.21 7.83
N PRO A 34 -5.50 20.13 7.68
CA PRO A 34 -6.12 19.92 6.37
C PRO A 34 -5.63 20.92 5.33
N LEU A 35 -5.65 20.53 4.05
CA LEU A 35 -5.34 21.45 2.96
C LEU A 35 -6.42 22.54 2.91
N SER A 36 -6.00 23.80 2.79
CA SER A 36 -6.93 24.87 2.43
C SER A 36 -7.46 24.67 1.00
N GLU A 37 -8.52 25.39 0.64
CA GLU A 37 -9.03 25.38 -0.74
C GLU A 37 -7.96 25.86 -1.72
N GLU A 38 -7.26 26.96 -1.40
CA GLU A 38 -6.17 27.49 -2.23
C GLU A 38 -5.02 26.48 -2.39
N GLU A 39 -4.59 25.81 -1.32
CA GLU A 39 -3.55 24.78 -1.41
C GLU A 39 -3.99 23.60 -2.26
N ARG A 40 -5.26 23.20 -2.15
CA ARG A 40 -5.81 22.10 -2.94
C ARG A 40 -5.85 22.45 -4.42
N ASP A 41 -6.31 23.65 -4.77
CA ASP A 41 -6.38 24.12 -6.15
C ASP A 41 -4.98 24.21 -6.76
N ASP A 42 -4.01 24.82 -6.05
CA ASP A 42 -2.61 24.88 -6.48
C ASP A 42 -2.01 23.47 -6.74
N LEU A 43 -2.33 22.50 -5.87
CA LEU A 43 -1.85 21.12 -6.00
C LEU A 43 -2.51 20.37 -7.16
N LEU A 44 -3.79 20.63 -7.44
CA LEU A 44 -4.51 20.05 -8.57
C LEU A 44 -4.02 20.62 -9.90
N ASP A 45 -3.79 21.93 -9.98
CA ASP A 45 -3.20 22.59 -11.14
C ASP A 45 -1.78 22.06 -11.41
N TYR A 46 -0.98 21.93 -10.35
CA TYR A 46 0.33 21.30 -10.43
C TYR A 46 0.26 19.85 -10.90
N ALA A 47 -0.69 19.08 -10.39
CA ALA A 47 -0.90 17.69 -10.83
C ALA A 47 -1.24 17.64 -12.31
N ALA A 48 -2.19 18.46 -12.79
CA ALA A 48 -2.56 18.51 -14.20
C ALA A 48 -1.35 18.84 -15.10
N TRP A 49 -0.56 19.85 -14.73
CA TRP A 49 0.67 20.20 -15.44
C TRP A 49 1.68 19.03 -15.43
N ARG A 50 1.92 18.42 -14.28
CA ARG A 50 2.89 17.34 -14.11
C ARG A 50 2.49 16.08 -14.87
N VAL A 51 1.20 15.71 -14.79
CA VAL A 51 0.59 14.54 -15.44
C VAL A 51 0.65 14.64 -16.96
N ASN A 52 0.50 15.85 -17.52
CA ASN A 52 0.69 16.06 -18.96
C ASN A 52 2.12 15.78 -19.42
N GLY A 53 3.12 15.91 -18.53
CA GLY A 53 4.52 15.61 -18.82
C GLY A 53 4.93 14.16 -18.59
N ILE A 54 4.04 13.28 -18.10
CA ILE A 54 4.37 11.90 -17.75
C ILE A 54 3.88 10.94 -18.83
N ARG A 55 4.70 9.90 -19.09
CA ARG A 55 4.31 8.77 -19.92
C ARG A 55 3.35 7.88 -19.14
N CYS A 56 2.05 8.09 -19.35
CA CYS A 56 0.98 7.22 -18.86
C CYS A 56 0.21 6.63 -20.04
N SER A 57 -0.10 5.33 -19.98
CA SER A 57 -0.85 4.63 -21.01
C SER A 57 -2.36 4.88 -20.90
N LEU A 58 -2.83 5.26 -19.71
CA LEU A 58 -4.23 5.60 -19.48
C LEU A 58 -4.60 6.90 -20.21
N ASP A 59 -5.77 6.89 -20.85
CA ASP A 59 -6.37 8.07 -21.50
C ASP A 59 -6.46 9.24 -20.49
N PRO A 60 -6.03 10.47 -20.85
CA PRO A 60 -6.09 11.62 -19.97
C PRO A 60 -7.46 11.88 -19.32
N LEU A 61 -8.57 11.63 -20.03
CA LEU A 61 -9.93 11.82 -19.51
C LEU A 61 -10.33 10.77 -18.46
N ARG A 62 -9.60 9.65 -18.39
CA ARG A 62 -9.79 8.58 -17.42
C ARG A 62 -8.81 8.66 -16.26
N ARG A 63 -7.93 9.66 -16.25
CA ARG A 63 -6.98 9.87 -15.17
C ARG A 63 -7.68 10.53 -13.99
N GLU A 64 -7.53 9.93 -12.84
CA GLU A 64 -7.99 10.40 -11.56
C GLU A 64 -6.78 10.88 -10.77
N THR A 65 -6.95 12.02 -10.10
CA THR A 65 -5.93 12.62 -9.25
C THR A 65 -6.46 12.71 -7.84
N GLN A 66 -5.64 12.26 -6.88
CA GLN A 66 -5.92 12.37 -5.45
C GLN A 66 -4.85 13.24 -4.81
N VAL A 67 -5.29 14.17 -3.96
CA VAL A 67 -4.40 15.06 -3.20
C VAL A 67 -4.82 15.01 -1.72
N SER A 68 -3.88 14.66 -0.85
CA SER A 68 -4.09 14.57 0.59
C SER A 68 -3.00 15.29 1.38
N ALA A 69 -3.34 15.84 2.55
CA ALA A 69 -2.34 16.36 3.48
C ALA A 69 -1.48 15.22 4.04
N LEU A 70 -0.16 15.28 3.84
CA LEU A 70 0.80 14.27 4.31
C LEU A 70 1.49 14.68 5.62
N THR A 71 1.88 15.95 5.70
CA THR A 71 2.37 16.64 6.90
C THR A 71 1.88 18.10 6.83
N ASP A 72 2.20 18.91 7.83
CA ASP A 72 1.89 20.36 7.78
C ASP A 72 2.59 21.09 6.64
N ASP A 73 3.65 20.51 6.07
CA ASP A 73 4.48 21.12 5.02
C ASP A 73 4.60 20.27 3.74
N LYS A 74 3.93 19.11 3.69
CA LYS A 74 3.88 18.20 2.53
C LYS A 74 2.46 17.73 2.24
N ALA A 75 2.18 17.59 0.95
CA ALA A 75 1.02 16.89 0.42
C ALA A 75 1.46 15.60 -0.28
N LEU A 76 0.56 14.63 -0.37
CA LEU A 76 0.69 13.44 -1.18
C LEU A 76 -0.21 13.60 -2.41
N LEU A 77 0.40 13.49 -3.58
CA LEU A 77 -0.27 13.46 -4.88
C LEU A 77 -0.23 12.02 -5.41
N ILE A 78 -1.37 11.46 -5.82
CA ILE A 78 -1.49 10.14 -6.45
C ILE A 78 -2.26 10.29 -7.76
N VAL A 79 -1.80 9.64 -8.82
CA VAL A 79 -2.43 9.66 -10.15
C VAL A 79 -2.40 8.25 -10.73
N ASN A 80 -3.55 7.75 -11.19
CA ASN A 80 -3.60 6.49 -11.94
C ASN A 80 -2.99 6.68 -13.34
N CYS A 81 -2.13 5.74 -13.73
CA CYS A 81 -1.27 5.92 -14.90
C CYS A 81 -1.41 4.80 -15.93
N GLU A 82 -1.61 3.57 -15.46
CA GLU A 82 -1.87 2.42 -16.32
C GLU A 82 -3.04 1.60 -15.76
N ALA A 83 -3.75 0.89 -16.61
CA ALA A 83 -4.84 0.02 -16.21
C ALA A 83 -4.72 -1.35 -16.89
N GLY A 84 -4.78 -2.40 -16.08
CA GLY A 84 -4.95 -3.78 -16.51
C GLY A 84 -6.34 -4.30 -16.18
N ALA A 85 -6.55 -5.61 -16.37
CA ALA A 85 -7.87 -6.24 -16.16
C ALA A 85 -8.40 -6.09 -14.73
N TYR A 86 -7.51 -6.08 -13.72
CA TYR A 86 -7.88 -6.07 -12.30
C TYR A 86 -7.21 -4.97 -11.48
N ASN A 87 -6.15 -4.36 -12.01
CA ASN A 87 -5.29 -3.44 -11.27
C ASN A 87 -5.05 -2.16 -12.08
N THR A 88 -5.01 -1.03 -11.39
CA THR A 88 -4.38 0.20 -11.89
C THR A 88 -2.98 0.32 -11.33
N ILE A 89 -2.04 0.78 -12.16
CA ILE A 89 -0.72 1.21 -11.70
C ILE A 89 -0.78 2.71 -11.49
N ASP A 90 -0.56 3.14 -10.26
CA ASP A 90 -0.54 4.53 -9.87
C ASP A 90 0.89 5.06 -9.80
N LEU A 91 1.01 6.37 -9.95
CA LEU A 91 2.22 7.12 -9.64
C LEU A 91 1.92 8.06 -8.49
N ALA A 92 2.90 8.31 -7.63
CA ALA A 92 2.73 9.23 -6.53
C ALA A 92 3.94 10.12 -6.28
N TRP A 93 3.70 11.29 -5.70
CA TRP A 93 4.71 12.26 -5.31
C TRP A 93 4.43 12.83 -3.93
N VAL A 94 5.49 13.03 -3.16
CA VAL A 94 5.47 13.93 -2.02
C VAL A 94 5.77 15.33 -2.53
N VAL A 95 4.85 16.26 -2.29
CA VAL A 95 4.90 17.64 -2.81
C VAL A 95 4.99 18.62 -1.64
N SER A 96 5.87 19.60 -1.74
CA SER A 96 5.93 20.72 -0.79
C SER A 96 4.64 21.54 -0.82
N ARG A 97 4.08 21.87 0.36
CA ARG A 97 2.93 22.80 0.47
C ARG A 97 3.30 24.29 0.28
N LYS A 98 4.59 24.60 0.12
CA LYS A 98 5.05 25.95 -0.26
C LYS A 98 4.76 26.20 -1.75
N LYS A 99 4.56 27.47 -2.13
CA LYS A 99 4.27 27.91 -3.51
C LYS A 99 5.24 27.41 -4.60
N THR A 100 6.45 26.99 -4.27
CA THR A 100 7.38 26.37 -5.24
C THR A 100 7.01 24.94 -5.63
N LEU A 101 6.14 24.26 -4.87
CA LEU A 101 5.61 22.91 -5.12
C LEU A 101 6.68 21.87 -5.48
N ALA A 102 7.87 22.00 -4.89
CA ALA A 102 8.96 21.05 -5.08
C ALA A 102 8.48 19.63 -4.74
N SER A 103 8.70 18.67 -5.63
CA SER A 103 8.18 17.31 -5.49
C SER A 103 9.23 16.23 -5.67
N ARG A 104 8.97 15.08 -5.06
CA ARG A 104 9.77 13.86 -5.22
C ARG A 104 8.87 12.66 -5.42
N ALA A 105 9.20 11.83 -6.40
CA ALA A 105 8.47 10.60 -6.67
C ALA A 105 8.54 9.65 -5.47
N VAL A 106 7.40 9.04 -5.14
CA VAL A 106 7.31 7.97 -4.16
C VAL A 106 7.85 6.70 -4.80
N ARG A 107 8.78 6.06 -4.10
CA ARG A 107 9.32 4.74 -4.44
C ARG A 107 9.15 3.86 -3.21
N LEU A 108 8.45 2.76 -3.36
CA LEU A 108 8.20 1.81 -2.29
C LEU A 108 9.17 0.64 -2.47
N ARG A 109 9.89 0.29 -1.40
CA ARG A 109 10.86 -0.80 -1.43
C ARG A 109 10.70 -1.66 -0.19
N LEU A 110 10.51 -2.95 -0.41
CA LEU A 110 10.39 -3.91 0.68
C LEU A 110 11.72 -4.04 1.45
N PRO A 111 11.67 -4.12 2.78
CA PRO A 111 12.86 -4.28 3.61
C PRO A 111 13.38 -5.73 3.66
N PHE A 112 12.77 -6.64 2.88
CA PHE A 112 13.14 -8.05 2.76
C PHE A 112 13.05 -8.48 1.29
N ASN A 113 13.78 -9.52 0.92
CA ASN A 113 13.72 -10.13 -0.41
C ASN A 113 12.64 -11.22 -0.44
N ARG A 114 11.84 -11.26 -1.52
CA ARG A 114 10.80 -12.26 -1.77
C ARG A 114 11.24 -13.37 -2.74
N GLY A 115 12.53 -13.49 -3.02
CA GLY A 115 13.07 -14.40 -4.03
C GLY A 115 12.95 -13.87 -5.46
N VAL A 116 12.86 -12.54 -5.63
CA VAL A 116 12.76 -11.85 -6.93
C VAL A 116 13.93 -10.87 -7.12
N GLU A 117 14.16 -10.43 -8.36
CA GLU A 117 15.31 -9.57 -8.70
C GLU A 117 15.26 -8.19 -8.03
N SER A 118 14.06 -7.64 -7.82
CA SER A 118 13.88 -6.32 -7.19
C SER A 118 12.87 -6.36 -6.05
N ASN A 119 13.20 -5.63 -4.98
CA ASN A 119 12.29 -5.39 -3.85
C ASN A 119 11.40 -4.16 -4.06
N ASP A 120 11.53 -3.48 -5.20
CA ASP A 120 10.69 -2.34 -5.53
C ASP A 120 9.25 -2.78 -5.74
N MET A 121 8.33 -1.96 -5.27
CA MET A 121 6.89 -2.19 -5.33
C MET A 121 6.26 -1.13 -6.22
N GLU A 122 5.43 -1.59 -7.15
CA GLU A 122 4.52 -0.74 -7.88
C GLU A 122 3.34 -0.33 -7.00
N LEU A 123 2.80 0.87 -7.24
CA LEU A 123 1.66 1.40 -6.52
C LEU A 123 0.39 0.87 -7.16
N MET A 124 0.07 -0.40 -6.90
CA MET A 124 -1.14 -1.04 -7.45
C MET A 124 -2.39 -0.61 -6.68
N ASN A 125 -3.41 -0.10 -7.37
CA ASN A 125 -4.68 0.38 -6.81
C ASN A 125 -4.47 1.21 -5.52
N ALA A 126 -3.55 2.18 -5.59
CA ALA A 126 -3.06 2.89 -4.43
C ALA A 126 -4.04 3.97 -3.97
N PHE A 127 -4.21 4.06 -2.66
CA PHE A 127 -4.97 5.12 -2.02
C PHE A 127 -4.34 5.49 -0.67
N PHE A 128 -4.60 6.70 -0.21
CA PHE A 128 -4.14 7.15 1.10
C PHE A 128 -5.28 7.11 2.11
N ASP A 129 -5.12 6.31 3.17
CA ASP A 129 -6.06 6.28 4.28
C ASP A 129 -5.70 7.38 5.28
N GLU A 130 -6.46 8.48 5.24
CA GLU A 130 -6.23 9.64 6.10
C GLU A 130 -6.44 9.35 7.58
N LYS A 131 -7.24 8.31 7.93
CA LYS A 131 -7.48 7.93 9.33
C LYS A 131 -6.27 7.22 9.93
N THR A 132 -5.69 6.27 9.19
CA THR A 132 -4.51 5.52 9.64
C THR A 132 -3.19 6.17 9.27
N ARG A 133 -3.23 7.21 8.41
CA ARG A 133 -2.06 7.92 7.86
C ARG A 133 -1.17 7.00 7.04
N GLU A 134 -1.77 6.06 6.33
CA GLU A 134 -1.08 5.03 5.57
C GLU A 134 -1.39 5.11 4.08
N LEU A 135 -0.34 5.05 3.27
CA LEU A 135 -0.46 4.73 1.86
C LEU A 135 -0.70 3.22 1.75
N VAL A 136 -1.83 2.84 1.18
CA VAL A 136 -2.21 1.44 0.95
C VAL A 136 -2.03 1.13 -0.52
N THR A 137 -1.44 -0.02 -0.82
CA THR A 137 -1.47 -0.61 -2.17
C THR A 137 -2.10 -2.00 -2.10
N LEU A 138 -2.82 -2.35 -3.16
CA LEU A 138 -3.52 -3.62 -3.28
C LEU A 138 -3.31 -4.18 -4.68
N ALA A 139 -2.40 -5.14 -4.83
CA ALA A 139 -2.23 -5.89 -6.07
C ALA A 139 -3.14 -7.11 -6.06
N LYS A 140 -4.20 -7.10 -6.86
CA LYS A 140 -5.18 -8.19 -6.95
C LYS A 140 -4.69 -9.27 -7.90
N GLY A 141 -4.82 -10.54 -7.51
CA GLY A 141 -4.60 -11.67 -8.42
C GLY A 141 -5.72 -11.81 -9.46
N ARG A 142 -6.96 -11.49 -9.07
CA ARG A 142 -8.12 -11.41 -9.97
C ARG A 142 -9.19 -10.43 -9.48
N GLY A 143 -10.19 -10.17 -10.32
CA GLY A 143 -11.26 -9.19 -10.05
C GLY A 143 -12.07 -9.44 -8.76
N LEU A 144 -12.13 -10.68 -8.28
CA LEU A 144 -12.82 -11.04 -7.02
C LEU A 144 -12.06 -10.60 -5.77
N THR A 145 -10.78 -10.24 -5.89
CA THR A 145 -9.96 -9.78 -4.76
C THR A 145 -9.87 -10.82 -3.63
N ASP A 146 -9.87 -12.11 -3.99
CA ASP A 146 -9.74 -13.25 -3.07
C ASP A 146 -8.29 -13.76 -2.93
N CYS A 147 -7.37 -13.15 -3.68
CA CYS A 147 -5.94 -13.40 -3.64
C CYS A 147 -5.18 -12.13 -4.08
N GLY A 148 -3.92 -12.02 -3.69
CA GLY A 148 -3.06 -10.90 -4.04
C GLY A 148 -2.15 -10.46 -2.90
N ILE A 149 -1.67 -9.22 -3.00
CA ILE A 149 -0.77 -8.60 -2.03
C ILE A 149 -1.36 -7.27 -1.58
N GLN A 150 -1.50 -7.07 -0.27
CA GLN A 150 -1.81 -5.77 0.32
C GLN A 150 -0.60 -5.27 1.10
N THR A 151 -0.18 -4.03 0.84
CA THR A 151 0.86 -3.38 1.63
C THR A 151 0.38 -2.05 2.20
N ARG A 152 0.84 -1.72 3.39
CA ARG A 152 0.55 -0.47 4.09
C ARG A 152 1.83 0.22 4.47
N TRP A 153 1.92 1.51 4.20
CA TRP A 153 3.14 2.29 4.36
C TRP A 153 2.88 3.61 5.09
N ARG A 154 3.73 3.97 6.03
CA ARG A 154 3.64 5.23 6.76
C ARG A 154 4.80 6.13 6.41
N TYR A 155 4.52 7.42 6.23
CA TYR A 155 5.55 8.40 5.94
C TYR A 155 6.32 8.75 7.22
N ASP A 156 7.65 8.62 7.21
CA ASP A 156 8.52 8.87 8.37
C ASP A 156 9.10 10.30 8.43
N GLY A 157 8.67 11.19 7.52
CA GLY A 157 9.24 12.54 7.34
C GLY A 157 10.27 12.62 6.22
N ASP A 158 10.84 11.48 5.80
CA ASP A 158 11.65 11.37 4.59
C ASP A 158 10.95 10.49 3.55
N ARG A 159 10.56 9.26 3.88
CA ARG A 159 10.01 8.29 2.92
C ARG A 159 8.93 7.41 3.55
N PHE A 160 8.24 6.67 2.68
CA PHE A 160 7.27 5.68 3.11
C PHE A 160 7.99 4.41 3.61
N ARG A 161 7.65 3.98 4.82
CA ARG A 161 8.17 2.78 5.48
C ARG A 161 7.07 1.73 5.59
N LEU A 162 7.43 0.48 5.32
CA LEU A 162 6.49 -0.65 5.33
C LEU A 162 5.99 -0.91 6.76
N VAL A 163 4.70 -0.67 6.99
CA VAL A 163 3.99 -0.98 8.23
C VAL A 163 3.44 -2.40 8.19
N ARG A 164 2.82 -2.81 7.09
CA ARG A 164 2.24 -4.15 6.93
C ARG A 164 2.44 -4.67 5.52
N TYR A 165 2.79 -5.94 5.42
CA TYR A 165 2.70 -6.72 4.18
C TYR A 165 1.85 -7.95 4.46
N ALA A 166 0.80 -8.14 3.67
CA ALA A 166 -0.02 -9.33 3.67
C ALA A 166 -0.20 -9.87 2.27
N GLU A 167 -0.26 -11.19 2.15
CA GLU A 167 -0.30 -11.87 0.87
C GLU A 167 -1.12 -13.15 0.98
N GLU A 168 -2.00 -13.34 0.00
CA GLU A 168 -2.75 -14.57 -0.24
C GLU A 168 -2.43 -15.04 -1.67
N PRO A 169 -1.54 -16.03 -1.85
CA PRO A 169 -1.07 -16.41 -3.17
C PRO A 169 -2.09 -17.22 -3.97
N SER A 170 -3.08 -17.84 -3.31
CA SER A 170 -4.05 -18.73 -3.96
C SER A 170 -5.43 -18.11 -4.03
N CYS A 171 -6.04 -18.11 -5.21
CA CYS A 171 -7.38 -17.55 -5.43
C CYS A 171 -8.43 -18.62 -5.17
N ASP A 172 -8.94 -18.68 -3.94
CA ASP A 172 -9.81 -19.74 -3.42
C ASP A 172 -11.23 -19.28 -3.03
N ASN A 173 -11.58 -18.01 -3.30
CA ASN A 173 -12.82 -17.35 -2.87
C ASN A 173 -13.07 -17.31 -1.35
N TRP A 174 -12.04 -17.47 -0.53
CA TRP A 174 -12.22 -17.57 0.91
C TRP A 174 -12.00 -16.23 1.64
N HIS A 175 -10.81 -15.65 1.54
CA HIS A 175 -10.43 -14.45 2.30
C HIS A 175 -10.36 -13.19 1.42
N GLY A 176 -10.87 -12.08 1.93
CA GLY A 176 -10.58 -10.76 1.39
C GLY A 176 -9.29 -10.15 1.99
N PRO A 177 -8.82 -9.00 1.46
CA PRO A 177 -7.53 -8.40 1.81
C PRO A 177 -7.29 -8.13 3.29
N ASP A 178 -8.35 -7.87 4.05
CA ASP A 178 -8.26 -7.59 5.48
C ASP A 178 -7.98 -8.85 6.31
N ALA A 179 -8.25 -10.04 5.76
CA ALA A 179 -8.04 -11.33 6.41
C ALA A 179 -6.83 -12.10 5.85
N TRP A 180 -6.14 -11.59 4.83
CA TRP A 180 -4.96 -12.25 4.26
C TRP A 180 -3.82 -12.41 5.30
N PRO A 181 -3.06 -13.51 5.23
CA PRO A 181 -1.91 -13.75 6.11
C PRO A 181 -0.93 -12.58 6.11
N THR A 182 -0.61 -12.08 7.30
CA THR A 182 0.37 -11.00 7.45
C THR A 182 1.76 -11.59 7.54
N LEU A 183 2.59 -11.33 6.52
CA LEU A 183 3.96 -11.84 6.45
C LEU A 183 4.99 -10.85 7.03
N TRP A 184 4.61 -9.58 7.16
CA TRP A 184 5.43 -8.55 7.80
C TRP A 184 4.56 -7.53 8.52
N ILE A 185 5.00 -7.10 9.69
CA ILE A 185 4.41 -5.98 10.41
C ILE A 185 5.46 -5.22 11.23
N THR A 186 5.43 -3.89 11.15
CA THR A 186 6.17 -2.97 12.03
C THR A 186 5.19 -2.01 12.68
N ARG A 187 5.45 -1.60 13.92
CA ARG A 187 4.58 -0.67 14.64
C ARG A 187 5.15 0.73 14.61
#